data_AF-A0A1X7M762-F1
#
_entry.id   AF-A0A1X7M762-F1
#
_cell.length_a   1.000
_cell.length_b   1.000
_cell.length_c   1.000
_cell.angle_alpha   90.00
_cell.angle_beta   90.00
_cell.angle_gamma   90.00
#
_symmetry.space_group_name_H-M   'P 1'
#
loop_
_entity.id
_entity.type
_entity.pdbx_description
1 polymer ?
#
loop_
_entity_poly.entity_id
_entity_poly.type
_entity_poly.pdbx_seq_one_letter_code
_entity_poly.pdbx_strand_id
1 'polypeptide(L)'
;MSVTDVKAKAPQKASSKKITKAQEDALKAALEAAVVEYVPLSSLVKSPLNVRTIPYSLDSVRGLADSIAALGLLQNLIVHTVAEGQSGVAAGGRRLTALHLLAQEGRVPADYVVMVKRVSDDIAALASIAENEQRAAMHPAEQIAGFRTLAEQGKTPAQIGDALGFGSRHVQRMLKLANLAPSLMEKLAQDELTVDQCQALCLEDDPTRQVEVFESVKTSWSNAPAHLIKRAITDTEMCTDSAKFRFIGREVYEAAGGYVREDLFSQDEGDGTADSVLVERLVQEKLARIAQDIQQQEGWTWSRGRAARIWHHGDDANEFVLPDEPEPVYTPEQQQRLDELREQWDGYNARCDETDALEAEIDAIEQAAEVSAWTDDMKPGAGVVVSLYGWQVYVQRGVRLKTDMPEETDENRSVTMPFTSRQADAAEG
;
A
#
# COMPACT_ATOMS: atom_id res chain seq x y z
N MET A 1 23.30 -1.39 -21.12
CA MET A 1 22.91 -2.32 -20.05
C MET A 1 21.43 -2.08 -19.75
N SER A 2 20.57 -2.71 -20.55
CA SER A 2 19.12 -2.58 -20.53
C SER A 2 18.52 -3.55 -19.52
N VAL A 3 17.79 -3.03 -18.53
CA VAL A 3 17.07 -3.83 -17.54
C VAL A 3 15.64 -4.02 -18.05
N THR A 4 15.48 -4.92 -19.00
CA THR A 4 14.20 -5.47 -19.43
C THR A 4 14.35 -6.98 -19.41
N ASP A 5 14.11 -7.60 -18.25
CA ASP A 5 13.68 -9.01 -18.11
C ASP A 5 13.67 -9.40 -16.63
N VAL A 6 12.63 -8.95 -15.91
CA VAL A 6 12.16 -9.70 -14.75
C VAL A 6 10.88 -10.36 -15.20
N LYS A 7 10.99 -11.65 -15.54
CA LYS A 7 9.86 -12.56 -15.78
C LYS A 7 8.92 -12.47 -14.59
N ALA A 8 7.89 -11.65 -14.71
CA ALA A 8 6.69 -11.76 -13.92
C ALA A 8 6.17 -13.18 -14.13
N LYS A 9 6.20 -13.98 -13.07
CA LYS A 9 5.43 -15.22 -13.03
C LYS A 9 3.98 -14.80 -13.19
N ALA A 10 3.43 -15.03 -14.40
CA ALA A 10 2.05 -14.66 -14.72
C ALA A 10 1.15 -15.18 -13.58
N PRO A 11 0.31 -14.32 -12.98
CA PRO A 11 -0.64 -14.78 -11.98
C PRO A 11 -1.48 -15.88 -12.65
N GLN A 12 -1.59 -17.03 -11.99
CA GLN A 12 -2.47 -18.11 -12.47
C GLN A 12 -3.84 -17.49 -12.72
N LYS A 13 -4.29 -17.56 -13.97
CA LYS A 13 -5.61 -17.08 -14.42
C LYS A 13 -6.66 -17.66 -13.48
N ALA A 14 -7.19 -16.83 -12.59
CA ALA A 14 -8.23 -17.21 -11.66
C ALA A 14 -9.50 -17.47 -12.47
N SER A 15 -9.95 -18.71 -12.41
CA SER A 15 -11.10 -19.24 -13.11
C SER A 15 -12.35 -18.49 -12.63
N SER A 16 -12.97 -17.69 -13.51
CA SER A 16 -14.43 -17.54 -13.47
C SER A 16 -15.04 -18.94 -13.33
N LYS A 17 -16.15 -19.08 -12.61
CA LYS A 17 -16.87 -20.36 -12.46
C LYS A 17 -17.06 -20.96 -13.86
N LYS A 18 -16.16 -21.87 -14.24
CA LYS A 18 -16.15 -22.47 -15.57
C LYS A 18 -17.48 -23.17 -15.72
N ILE A 19 -18.16 -22.89 -16.82
CA ILE A 19 -19.33 -23.67 -17.18
C ILE A 19 -18.91 -25.14 -17.11
N THR A 20 -19.61 -25.93 -16.31
CA THR A 20 -19.27 -27.35 -16.20
C THR A 20 -19.45 -28.00 -17.56
N LYS A 21 -18.68 -29.04 -17.88
CA LYS A 21 -18.78 -29.73 -19.17
C LYS A 21 -20.22 -30.17 -19.49
N ALA A 22 -20.98 -30.57 -18.48
CA ALA A 22 -22.40 -30.89 -18.62
C ALA A 22 -23.27 -29.70 -19.02
N GLN A 23 -22.99 -28.50 -18.50
CA GLN A 23 -23.68 -27.26 -18.88
C GLN A 23 -23.25 -26.78 -20.27
N GLU A 24 -21.98 -26.98 -20.68
CA GLU A 24 -21.50 -26.68 -22.04
C GLU A 24 -22.21 -27.58 -23.06
N ASP A 25 -22.29 -28.89 -22.79
CA ASP A 25 -22.96 -29.86 -23.65
C ASP A 25 -24.47 -29.55 -23.76
N ALA A 26 -25.12 -29.20 -22.64
CA ALA A 26 -26.52 -28.79 -22.62
C ALA A 26 -26.76 -27.48 -23.41
N LEU A 27 -25.88 -26.48 -23.24
CA LEU A 27 -25.94 -25.23 -23.99
C LEU A 27 -25.78 -25.47 -25.49
N LYS A 28 -24.80 -26.29 -25.89
CA LYS A 28 -24.57 -26.63 -27.29
C LYS A 28 -25.78 -27.32 -27.91
N ALA A 29 -26.32 -28.35 -27.24
CA ALA A 29 -27.51 -29.05 -27.70
C ALA A 29 -28.73 -28.13 -27.83
N ALA A 30 -28.94 -27.25 -26.85
CA ALA A 30 -30.03 -26.28 -26.88
C ALA A 30 -29.88 -25.25 -28.02
N LEU A 31 -28.65 -24.78 -28.28
CA LEU A 31 -28.38 -23.84 -29.38
C LEU A 31 -28.48 -24.48 -30.77
N GLU A 32 -28.16 -25.76 -30.90
CA GLU A 32 -28.36 -26.52 -32.14
C GLU A 32 -29.84 -26.81 -32.40
N ALA A 33 -30.61 -27.12 -31.35
CA ALA A 33 -32.05 -27.34 -31.43
C ALA A 33 -32.88 -26.05 -31.60
N ALA A 34 -32.35 -24.90 -31.16
CA ALA A 34 -33.04 -23.62 -31.22
C ALA A 34 -33.30 -23.19 -32.67
N VAL A 35 -34.56 -22.95 -32.99
CA VAL A 35 -35.00 -22.46 -34.29
C VAL A 35 -34.52 -21.03 -34.50
N VAL A 36 -34.03 -20.75 -35.72
CA VAL A 36 -33.68 -19.39 -36.13
C VAL A 36 -34.96 -18.64 -36.50
N GLU A 37 -35.22 -17.56 -35.79
CA GLU A 37 -36.36 -16.67 -36.00
C GLU A 37 -35.88 -15.32 -36.56
N TYR A 38 -36.77 -14.62 -37.28
CA TYR A 38 -36.55 -13.26 -37.74
C TYR A 38 -37.42 -12.32 -36.92
N VAL A 39 -36.77 -11.46 -36.14
CA VAL A 39 -37.45 -10.57 -35.19
C VAL A 39 -37.14 -9.11 -35.55
N PRO A 40 -38.14 -8.21 -35.60
CA PRO A 40 -37.90 -6.79 -35.86
C PRO A 40 -36.95 -6.17 -34.83
N LEU A 41 -35.96 -5.38 -35.28
CA LEU A 41 -34.98 -4.72 -34.39
C LEU A 41 -35.66 -3.86 -33.31
N SER A 42 -36.81 -3.26 -33.62
CA SER A 42 -37.61 -2.46 -32.69
C SER A 42 -38.16 -3.24 -31.49
N SER A 43 -38.24 -4.57 -31.58
CA SER A 43 -38.73 -5.46 -30.51
C SER A 43 -37.59 -6.09 -29.68
N LEU A 44 -36.33 -5.82 -30.04
CA LEU A 44 -35.16 -6.32 -29.34
C LEU A 44 -34.70 -5.33 -28.27
N VAL A 45 -34.54 -5.83 -27.05
CA VAL A 45 -34.03 -5.06 -25.91
C VAL A 45 -32.86 -5.78 -25.26
N LYS A 46 -31.96 -5.03 -24.60
CA LYS A 46 -30.88 -5.65 -23.82
C LYS A 46 -31.50 -6.43 -22.65
N SER A 47 -31.18 -7.72 -22.56
CA SER A 47 -31.71 -8.58 -21.50
C SER A 47 -31.13 -8.24 -20.12
N PRO A 48 -31.90 -8.34 -19.02
CA PRO A 48 -31.36 -8.32 -17.66
C PRO A 48 -30.47 -9.54 -17.36
N LEU A 49 -30.59 -10.63 -18.13
CA LEU A 49 -29.73 -11.83 -18.04
C LEU A 49 -28.39 -11.66 -18.77
N ASN A 50 -28.15 -10.50 -19.39
CA ASN A 50 -26.86 -10.22 -20.01
C ASN A 50 -25.83 -9.85 -18.94
N VAL A 51 -24.77 -10.65 -18.81
CA VAL A 51 -23.73 -10.45 -17.79
C VAL A 51 -22.91 -9.17 -18.00
N ARG A 52 -22.90 -8.60 -19.21
CA ARG A 52 -22.25 -7.30 -19.47
C ARG A 52 -23.23 -6.16 -19.32
N THR A 53 -23.01 -5.30 -18.34
CA THR A 53 -23.88 -4.17 -18.02
C THR A 53 -23.36 -2.85 -18.59
N ILE A 54 -22.03 -2.67 -18.73
CA ILE A 54 -21.44 -1.40 -19.17
C ILE A 54 -21.64 -1.20 -20.69
N PRO A 55 -21.92 0.03 -21.16
CA PRO A 55 -21.95 0.37 -22.58
C PRO A 55 -20.61 0.07 -23.27
N TYR A 56 -20.67 -0.46 -24.48
CA TYR A 56 -19.47 -0.71 -25.28
C TYR A 56 -18.86 0.61 -25.76
N SER A 57 -17.53 0.66 -25.90
CA SER A 57 -16.86 1.84 -26.46
C SER A 57 -17.38 2.16 -27.87
N LEU A 58 -17.55 3.44 -28.13
CA LEU A 58 -18.15 3.93 -29.38
C LEU A 58 -17.39 3.43 -30.62
N ASP A 59 -16.05 3.41 -30.57
CA ASP A 59 -15.21 2.92 -31.67
C ASP A 59 -15.38 1.42 -31.90
N SER A 60 -15.48 0.62 -30.83
CA SER A 60 -15.72 -0.82 -30.96
C SER A 60 -17.10 -1.11 -31.56
N VAL A 61 -18.11 -0.31 -31.21
CA VAL A 61 -19.46 -0.43 -31.77
C VAL A 61 -19.48 0.00 -33.23
N ARG A 62 -18.85 1.13 -33.57
CA ARG A 62 -18.76 1.64 -34.95
C ARG A 62 -18.07 0.65 -35.89
N GLY A 63 -16.92 0.12 -35.50
CA GLY A 63 -16.22 -0.88 -36.32
C GLY A 63 -17.07 -2.14 -36.55
N LEU A 64 -17.85 -2.57 -35.56
CA LEU A 64 -18.79 -3.68 -35.72
C LEU A 64 -20.01 -3.32 -36.57
N ALA A 65 -20.55 -2.10 -36.42
CA ALA A 65 -21.64 -1.59 -37.23
C ALA A 65 -21.25 -1.55 -38.72
N ASP A 66 -20.06 -1.06 -39.04
CA ASP A 66 -19.53 -1.04 -40.41
C ASP A 66 -19.37 -2.46 -40.97
N SER A 67 -18.88 -3.40 -40.15
CA SER A 67 -18.80 -4.81 -40.54
C SER A 67 -20.18 -5.43 -40.80
N ILE A 68 -21.18 -5.14 -39.96
CA ILE A 68 -22.55 -5.63 -40.14
C ILE A 68 -23.18 -5.02 -41.39
N ALA A 69 -22.94 -3.74 -41.68
CA ALA A 69 -23.45 -3.09 -42.89
C ALA A 69 -22.85 -3.69 -44.17
N ALA A 70 -21.57 -4.08 -44.14
CA ALA A 70 -20.86 -4.62 -45.30
C ALA A 70 -21.11 -6.14 -45.52
N LEU A 71 -21.13 -6.93 -44.45
CA LEU A 71 -21.15 -8.40 -44.51
C LEU A 71 -22.44 -9.02 -44.00
N GLY A 72 -23.33 -8.23 -43.41
CA GLY A 72 -24.49 -8.71 -42.67
C GLY A 72 -24.15 -9.23 -41.28
N LEU A 73 -25.18 -9.62 -40.54
CA LEU A 73 -25.03 -10.21 -39.21
C LEU A 73 -24.59 -11.68 -39.33
N LEU A 74 -23.29 -11.94 -39.18
CA LEU A 74 -22.70 -13.28 -39.34
C LEU A 74 -23.05 -14.26 -38.22
N GLN A 75 -23.34 -13.76 -37.01
CA GLN A 75 -23.72 -14.58 -35.87
C GLN A 75 -25.04 -14.09 -35.29
N ASN A 76 -26.00 -15.01 -35.15
CA ASN A 76 -27.34 -14.72 -34.61
C ASN A 76 -27.27 -14.25 -33.16
N LEU A 77 -28.23 -13.40 -32.76
CA LEU A 77 -28.41 -13.02 -31.35
C LEU A 77 -29.10 -14.17 -30.59
N ILE A 78 -28.79 -14.32 -29.31
CA ILE A 78 -29.49 -15.29 -28.45
C ILE A 78 -30.48 -14.50 -27.60
N VAL A 79 -31.76 -14.86 -27.72
CA VAL A 79 -32.86 -14.14 -27.09
C VAL A 79 -33.71 -15.05 -26.21
N HIS A 80 -34.33 -14.46 -25.20
CA HIS A 80 -35.40 -15.05 -24.43
C HIS A 80 -36.63 -14.11 -24.41
N THR A 81 -37.76 -14.61 -23.94
CA THR A 81 -39.02 -13.86 -23.96
C THR A 81 -39.16 -13.05 -22.67
N VAL A 82 -39.25 -11.72 -22.76
CA VAL A 82 -39.29 -10.84 -21.57
C VAL A 82 -40.72 -10.37 -21.26
N ALA A 83 -41.39 -9.78 -22.25
CA ALA A 83 -42.76 -9.28 -22.16
C ALA A 83 -43.50 -9.58 -23.48
N GLU A 84 -44.82 -9.47 -23.52
CA GLU A 84 -45.59 -9.74 -24.75
C GLU A 84 -45.06 -8.90 -25.92
N GLY A 85 -44.51 -9.59 -26.92
CA GLY A 85 -43.95 -8.97 -28.13
C GLY A 85 -42.51 -8.47 -28.03
N GLN A 86 -41.82 -8.60 -26.87
CA GLN A 86 -40.42 -8.19 -26.71
C GLN A 86 -39.48 -9.38 -26.50
N SER A 87 -38.32 -9.32 -27.16
CA SER A 87 -37.27 -10.34 -27.06
C SER A 87 -36.01 -9.75 -26.41
N GLY A 88 -35.61 -10.30 -25.28
CA GLY A 88 -34.44 -9.86 -24.52
C GLY A 88 -33.16 -10.53 -25.02
N VAL A 89 -32.19 -9.74 -25.48
CA VAL A 89 -30.89 -10.23 -25.97
C VAL A 89 -29.95 -10.54 -24.80
N ALA A 90 -29.81 -11.82 -24.48
CA ALA A 90 -28.93 -12.31 -23.41
C ALA A 90 -27.48 -12.50 -23.88
N ALA A 91 -27.29 -12.91 -25.14
CA ALA A 91 -25.97 -13.01 -25.78
C ALA A 91 -25.97 -12.27 -27.13
N GLY A 92 -24.89 -11.53 -27.39
CA GLY A 92 -24.76 -10.65 -28.55
C GLY A 92 -25.06 -9.18 -28.28
N GLY A 93 -24.95 -8.71 -27.04
CA GLY A 93 -25.23 -7.32 -26.66
C GLY A 93 -24.54 -6.27 -27.54
N ARG A 94 -23.26 -6.47 -27.90
CA ARG A 94 -22.51 -5.53 -28.77
C ARG A 94 -23.07 -5.47 -30.20
N ARG A 95 -23.55 -6.60 -30.70
CA ARG A 95 -24.21 -6.69 -32.01
C ARG A 95 -25.55 -5.97 -31.98
N LEU A 96 -26.32 -6.10 -30.89
CA LEU A 96 -27.55 -5.32 -30.70
C LEU A 96 -27.27 -3.81 -30.69
N THR A 97 -26.26 -3.36 -29.93
CA THR A 97 -25.89 -1.94 -29.89
C THR A 97 -25.45 -1.42 -31.26
N ALA A 98 -24.67 -2.20 -32.01
CA ALA A 98 -24.25 -1.85 -33.38
C ALA A 98 -25.44 -1.77 -34.35
N LEU A 99 -26.42 -2.69 -34.24
CA LEU A 99 -27.64 -2.65 -35.05
C LEU A 99 -28.50 -1.42 -34.75
N HIS A 100 -28.65 -1.05 -33.47
CA HIS A 100 -29.34 0.20 -33.11
C HIS A 100 -28.60 1.43 -33.62
N LEU A 101 -27.27 1.45 -33.59
CA LEU A 101 -26.48 2.53 -34.16
C LEU A 101 -26.73 2.67 -35.67
N LEU A 102 -26.72 1.56 -36.42
CA LEU A 102 -27.03 1.57 -37.85
C LEU A 102 -28.45 2.09 -38.15
N ALA A 103 -29.43 1.73 -37.31
CA ALA A 103 -30.81 2.19 -37.47
C ALA A 103 -30.93 3.70 -37.17
N GLN A 104 -30.24 4.18 -36.13
CA GLN A 104 -30.17 5.61 -35.81
C GLN A 104 -29.50 6.42 -36.93
N GLU A 105 -28.47 5.87 -37.57
CA GLU A 105 -27.78 6.48 -38.72
C GLU A 105 -28.55 6.36 -40.04
N GLY A 106 -29.71 5.69 -40.07
CA GLY A 106 -30.52 5.47 -41.28
C GLY A 106 -29.87 4.52 -42.30
N ARG A 107 -28.87 3.74 -41.88
CA ARG A 107 -28.13 2.80 -42.74
C ARG A 107 -28.84 1.45 -42.89
N VAL A 108 -29.81 1.17 -42.02
CA VAL A 108 -30.75 0.04 -42.13
C VAL A 108 -32.18 0.55 -42.01
N PRO A 109 -33.16 -0.09 -42.67
CA PRO A 109 -34.55 0.36 -42.64
C PRO A 109 -35.21 0.12 -41.27
N ALA A 110 -36.31 0.83 -40.98
CA ALA A 110 -36.98 0.77 -39.68
C ALA A 110 -37.63 -0.59 -39.37
N ASP A 111 -37.97 -1.35 -40.40
CA ASP A 111 -38.50 -2.71 -40.35
C ASP A 111 -37.41 -3.78 -40.44
N TYR A 112 -36.13 -3.41 -40.25
CA TYR A 112 -35.02 -4.34 -40.31
C TYR A 112 -35.23 -5.53 -39.36
N VAL A 113 -35.23 -6.73 -39.94
CA VAL A 113 -35.36 -7.98 -39.21
C VAL A 113 -34.00 -8.55 -38.87
N VAL A 114 -33.88 -9.06 -37.65
CA VAL A 114 -32.64 -9.60 -37.10
C VAL A 114 -32.82 -11.10 -36.90
N MET A 115 -31.82 -11.88 -37.35
CA MET A 115 -31.78 -13.32 -37.09
C MET A 115 -31.44 -13.58 -35.62
N VAL A 116 -32.34 -14.28 -34.93
CA VAL A 116 -32.18 -14.62 -33.51
C VAL A 116 -32.39 -16.11 -33.29
N LYS A 117 -31.80 -16.65 -32.23
CA LYS A 117 -32.12 -17.97 -31.68
C LYS A 117 -32.83 -17.78 -30.36
N ARG A 118 -34.09 -18.21 -30.29
CA ARG A 118 -34.88 -18.15 -29.07
C ARG A 118 -34.59 -19.35 -28.19
N VAL A 119 -34.32 -19.10 -26.92
CA VAL A 119 -34.01 -20.13 -25.92
C VAL A 119 -34.76 -19.84 -24.62
N SER A 120 -34.77 -20.82 -23.70
CA SER A 120 -35.27 -20.59 -22.34
C SER A 120 -34.36 -19.66 -21.54
N ASP A 121 -34.89 -19.05 -20.48
CA ASP A 121 -34.16 -18.12 -19.62
C ASP A 121 -32.88 -18.73 -19.04
N ASP A 122 -32.93 -19.99 -18.60
CA ASP A 122 -31.76 -20.72 -18.08
C ASP A 122 -30.65 -20.86 -19.13
N ILE A 123 -31.03 -21.20 -20.37
CA ILE A 123 -30.09 -21.34 -21.49
C ILE A 123 -29.59 -19.96 -21.94
N ALA A 124 -30.42 -18.93 -21.89
CA ALA A 124 -30.04 -17.55 -22.18
C ALA A 124 -28.99 -17.02 -21.18
N ALA A 125 -29.18 -17.27 -19.88
CA ALA A 125 -28.21 -16.92 -18.85
C ALA A 125 -26.88 -17.67 -19.06
N LEU A 126 -26.93 -18.98 -19.31
CA LEU A 126 -25.75 -19.81 -19.62
C LEU A 126 -25.03 -19.34 -20.89
N ALA A 127 -25.76 -19.00 -21.95
CA ALA A 127 -25.21 -18.48 -23.19
C ALA A 127 -24.48 -17.14 -22.98
N SER A 128 -25.03 -16.27 -22.13
CA SER A 128 -24.42 -14.99 -21.79
C SER A 128 -23.08 -15.17 -21.07
N ILE A 129 -23.03 -16.10 -20.10
CA ILE A 129 -21.80 -16.46 -19.39
C ILE A 129 -20.77 -17.06 -20.36
N ALA A 130 -21.18 -18.00 -21.20
CA ALA A 130 -20.31 -18.71 -22.15
C ALA A 130 -19.68 -17.76 -23.19
N GLU A 131 -20.49 -16.87 -23.77
CA GLU A 131 -20.01 -15.88 -24.74
C GLU A 131 -18.99 -14.92 -24.11
N ASN A 132 -19.19 -14.58 -22.83
CA ASN A 132 -18.27 -13.71 -22.11
C ASN A 132 -16.98 -14.43 -21.71
N GLU A 133 -17.04 -15.72 -21.34
CA GLU A 133 -15.86 -16.53 -21.01
C GLU A 133 -14.94 -16.76 -22.24
N GLN A 134 -15.51 -16.81 -23.44
CA GLN A 134 -14.76 -16.93 -24.71
C GLN A 134 -14.17 -15.61 -25.23
N ARG A 135 -14.56 -14.44 -24.70
CA ARG A 135 -14.01 -13.14 -25.09
C ARG A 135 -13.08 -12.57 -24.02
N ALA A 136 -12.27 -11.59 -24.43
CA ALA A 136 -11.34 -10.84 -23.59
C ALA A 136 -11.96 -10.42 -22.24
N ALA A 137 -11.10 -10.34 -21.22
CA ALA A 137 -11.44 -10.07 -19.83
C ALA A 137 -12.52 -8.98 -19.67
N MET A 138 -13.52 -9.28 -18.83
CA MET A 138 -14.54 -8.33 -18.41
C MET A 138 -13.88 -7.04 -17.91
N HIS A 139 -14.45 -5.88 -18.23
CA HIS A 139 -13.87 -4.61 -17.82
C HIS A 139 -13.81 -4.52 -16.29
N PRO A 140 -12.72 -4.00 -15.67
CA PRO A 140 -12.59 -3.97 -14.21
C PRO A 140 -13.77 -3.33 -13.49
N ALA A 141 -14.32 -2.23 -14.02
CA ALA A 141 -15.51 -1.59 -13.46
C ALA A 141 -16.75 -2.50 -13.47
N GLU A 142 -16.93 -3.35 -14.50
CA GLU A 142 -18.05 -4.31 -14.55
C GLU A 142 -17.89 -5.36 -13.45
N GLN A 143 -16.66 -5.87 -13.28
CA GLN A 143 -16.38 -6.84 -12.24
C GLN A 143 -16.70 -6.25 -10.86
N ILE A 144 -16.16 -5.06 -10.54
CA ILE A 144 -16.39 -4.36 -9.28
C ILE A 144 -17.88 -4.12 -9.02
N ALA A 145 -18.65 -3.67 -10.03
CA ALA A 145 -20.09 -3.48 -9.91
C ALA A 145 -20.85 -4.80 -9.62
N GLY A 146 -20.39 -5.92 -10.18
CA GLY A 146 -20.92 -7.25 -9.87
C GLY A 146 -20.74 -7.63 -8.39
N PHE A 147 -19.57 -7.35 -7.81
CA PHE A 147 -19.35 -7.54 -6.36
C PHE A 147 -20.27 -6.66 -5.52
N ARG A 148 -20.42 -5.38 -5.89
CA ARG A 148 -21.36 -4.45 -5.22
C ARG A 148 -22.78 -5.00 -5.19
N THR A 149 -23.27 -5.43 -6.36
CA THR A 149 -24.63 -5.96 -6.53
C THR A 149 -24.88 -7.17 -5.62
N LEU A 150 -23.90 -8.07 -5.49
CA LEU A 150 -24.03 -9.24 -4.62
C LEU A 150 -24.03 -8.85 -3.14
N ALA A 151 -23.25 -7.85 -2.74
CA ALA A 151 -23.25 -7.33 -1.38
C ALA A 151 -24.56 -6.61 -1.04
N GLU A 152 -25.12 -5.82 -1.96
CA GLU A 152 -26.42 -5.15 -1.82
C GLU A 152 -27.59 -6.15 -1.71
N GLN A 153 -27.45 -7.34 -2.31
CA GLN A 153 -28.37 -8.48 -2.10
C GLN A 153 -28.24 -9.13 -0.71
N GLY A 154 -27.37 -8.61 0.17
CA GLY A 154 -27.16 -9.12 1.53
C GLY A 154 -26.23 -10.33 1.63
N LYS A 155 -25.49 -10.68 0.57
CA LYS A 155 -24.54 -11.80 0.61
C LYS A 155 -23.29 -11.41 1.39
N THR A 156 -22.80 -12.31 2.23
CA THR A 156 -21.55 -12.09 2.97
C THR A 156 -20.33 -12.23 2.04
N PRO A 157 -19.17 -11.64 2.37
CA PRO A 157 -17.96 -11.81 1.57
C PRO A 157 -17.58 -13.27 1.32
N ALA A 158 -17.80 -14.16 2.29
CA ALA A 158 -17.59 -15.59 2.13
C ALA A 158 -18.53 -16.19 1.08
N GLN A 159 -19.83 -15.88 1.13
CA GLN A 159 -20.82 -16.35 0.16
C GLN A 159 -20.54 -15.81 -1.26
N ILE A 160 -20.07 -14.57 -1.36
CA ILE A 160 -19.67 -13.97 -2.64
C ILE A 160 -18.43 -14.70 -3.21
N GLY A 161 -17.45 -15.00 -2.36
CA GLY A 161 -16.27 -15.78 -2.71
C GLY A 161 -16.62 -17.17 -3.24
N ASP A 162 -17.47 -17.90 -2.51
CA ASP A 162 -17.94 -19.23 -2.93
C ASP A 162 -18.77 -19.19 -4.23
N ALA A 163 -19.58 -18.14 -4.40
CA ALA A 163 -20.39 -17.97 -5.59
C ALA A 163 -19.54 -17.73 -6.85
N LEU A 164 -18.48 -16.93 -6.73
CA LEU A 164 -17.66 -16.46 -7.85
C LEU A 164 -16.33 -17.21 -8.02
N GLY A 165 -15.90 -18.00 -7.04
CA GLY A 165 -14.64 -18.74 -7.05
C GLY A 165 -13.42 -17.91 -6.61
N PHE A 166 -13.61 -16.89 -5.78
CA PHE A 166 -12.55 -16.01 -5.30
C PHE A 166 -12.27 -16.19 -3.81
N GLY A 167 -11.00 -16.05 -3.41
CA GLY A 167 -10.61 -16.04 -2.00
C GLY A 167 -11.11 -14.80 -1.25
N SER A 168 -11.30 -14.93 0.07
CA SER A 168 -11.86 -13.87 0.94
C SER A 168 -11.18 -12.51 0.77
N ARG A 169 -9.84 -12.46 0.76
CA ARG A 169 -9.05 -11.22 0.57
C ARG A 169 -9.34 -10.54 -0.77
N HIS A 170 -9.55 -11.32 -1.85
CA HIS A 170 -9.92 -10.77 -3.15
C HIS A 170 -11.33 -10.16 -3.12
N VAL A 171 -12.28 -10.84 -2.49
CA VAL A 171 -13.64 -10.32 -2.33
C VAL A 171 -13.62 -9.01 -1.54
N GLN A 172 -12.90 -8.93 -0.43
CA GLN A 172 -12.76 -7.71 0.37
C GLN A 172 -12.17 -6.54 -0.45
N ARG A 173 -11.13 -6.79 -1.25
CA ARG A 173 -10.55 -5.79 -2.17
C ARG A 173 -11.56 -5.28 -3.18
N MET A 174 -12.32 -6.17 -3.80
CA MET A 174 -13.33 -5.80 -4.78
C MET A 174 -14.49 -5.03 -4.13
N LEU A 175 -14.88 -5.38 -2.91
CA LEU A 175 -15.88 -4.63 -2.14
C LEU A 175 -15.35 -3.25 -1.70
N LYS A 176 -14.07 -3.13 -1.36
CA LYS A 176 -13.44 -1.83 -1.07
C LYS A 176 -13.43 -0.93 -2.31
N LEU A 177 -13.03 -1.45 -3.46
CA LEU A 177 -13.14 -0.74 -4.76
C LEU A 177 -14.59 -0.40 -5.09
N ALA A 178 -15.52 -1.31 -4.79
CA ALA A 178 -16.94 -1.07 -4.97
C ALA A 178 -17.49 0.03 -4.05
N ASN A 179 -16.74 0.53 -3.07
CA ASN A 179 -17.17 1.66 -2.25
C ASN A 179 -16.52 2.99 -2.64
N LEU A 180 -15.75 3.04 -3.75
CA LEU A 180 -15.25 4.31 -4.27
C LEU A 180 -16.38 5.29 -4.60
N ALA A 181 -16.05 6.59 -4.56
CA ALA A 181 -16.94 7.65 -5.01
C ALA A 181 -17.54 7.34 -6.40
N PRO A 182 -18.86 7.51 -6.60
CA PRO A 182 -19.52 7.17 -7.86
C PRO A 182 -18.89 7.82 -9.10
N SER A 183 -18.46 9.09 -9.00
CA SER A 183 -17.78 9.81 -10.08
C SER A 183 -16.44 9.19 -10.49
N LEU A 184 -15.69 8.63 -9.54
CA LEU A 184 -14.43 7.93 -9.81
C LEU A 184 -14.69 6.54 -10.44
N MET A 185 -15.76 5.86 -10.03
CA MET A 185 -16.18 4.61 -10.68
C MET A 185 -16.63 4.83 -12.13
N GLU A 186 -17.30 5.94 -12.42
CA GLU A 186 -17.64 6.34 -13.80
C GLU A 186 -16.39 6.62 -14.63
N LYS A 187 -15.41 7.32 -14.06
CA LYS A 187 -14.11 7.55 -14.70
C LYS A 187 -13.35 6.26 -14.99
N LEU A 188 -13.37 5.29 -14.06
CA LEU A 188 -12.82 3.95 -14.32
C LEU A 188 -13.57 3.27 -15.46
N ALA A 189 -14.90 3.34 -15.50
CA ALA A 189 -15.70 2.76 -16.59
C ALA A 189 -15.45 3.40 -17.97
N GLN A 190 -14.91 4.61 -18.01
CA GLN A 190 -14.53 5.36 -19.21
C GLN A 190 -13.04 5.19 -19.58
N ASP A 191 -12.29 4.33 -18.89
CA ASP A 191 -10.83 4.19 -19.02
C ASP A 191 -10.04 5.49 -18.74
N GLU A 192 -10.64 6.47 -18.03
CA GLU A 192 -9.95 7.69 -17.58
C GLU A 192 -9.12 7.48 -16.30
N LEU A 193 -9.45 6.41 -15.56
CA LEU A 193 -8.76 5.95 -14.36
C LEU A 193 -8.27 4.52 -14.56
N THR A 194 -7.11 4.21 -14.02
CA THR A 194 -6.60 2.85 -13.93
C THR A 194 -7.02 2.20 -12.62
N VAL A 195 -7.05 0.86 -12.59
CA VAL A 195 -7.34 0.10 -11.37
C VAL A 195 -6.37 0.47 -10.24
N ASP A 196 -5.08 0.64 -10.54
CA ASP A 196 -4.06 0.98 -9.54
C ASP A 196 -4.31 2.36 -8.90
N GLN A 197 -4.80 3.33 -9.67
CA GLN A 197 -5.22 4.63 -9.13
C GLN A 197 -6.44 4.48 -8.22
N CYS A 198 -7.43 3.67 -8.60
CA CYS A 198 -8.58 3.38 -7.74
C CYS A 198 -8.14 2.68 -6.44
N GLN A 199 -7.20 1.73 -6.52
CA GLN A 199 -6.65 1.07 -5.33
C GLN A 199 -5.95 2.06 -4.39
N ALA A 200 -5.23 3.04 -4.93
CA ALA A 200 -4.65 4.12 -4.12
C ALA A 200 -5.73 4.98 -3.44
N LEU A 201 -6.79 5.33 -4.17
CA LEU A 201 -7.91 6.13 -3.64
C LEU A 201 -8.71 5.40 -2.56
N CYS A 202 -8.77 4.06 -2.59
CA CYS A 202 -9.37 3.23 -1.54
C CYS A 202 -8.72 3.40 -0.16
N LEU A 203 -7.53 4.01 -0.06
CA LEU A 203 -6.94 4.33 1.23
C LEU A 203 -7.78 5.37 1.97
N GLU A 204 -8.44 6.29 1.27
CA GLU A 204 -9.35 7.26 1.87
C GLU A 204 -10.78 6.68 1.92
N ASP A 205 -11.47 6.86 3.05
CA ASP A 205 -12.83 6.35 3.24
C ASP A 205 -13.90 7.38 2.86
N ASP A 206 -13.59 8.68 2.94
CA ASP A 206 -14.51 9.74 2.55
C ASP A 206 -14.56 9.92 1.01
N PRO A 207 -15.72 9.68 0.36
CA PRO A 207 -15.86 9.85 -1.08
C PRO A 207 -15.57 11.27 -1.57
N THR A 208 -15.84 12.30 -0.76
CA THR A 208 -15.56 13.69 -1.15
C THR A 208 -14.06 13.92 -1.20
N ARG A 209 -13.34 13.58 -0.13
CA ARG A 209 -11.88 13.69 -0.10
C ARG A 209 -11.18 12.82 -1.16
N GLN A 210 -11.70 11.63 -1.49
CA GLN A 210 -11.19 10.82 -2.61
C GLN A 210 -11.15 11.62 -3.92
N VAL A 211 -12.25 12.32 -4.26
CA VAL A 211 -12.34 13.13 -5.48
C VAL A 211 -11.39 14.32 -5.43
N GLU A 212 -11.33 15.02 -4.29
CA GLU A 212 -10.43 16.17 -4.10
C GLU A 212 -8.95 15.79 -4.25
N VAL A 213 -8.54 14.68 -3.64
CA VAL A 213 -7.18 14.16 -3.77
C VAL A 213 -6.88 13.81 -5.23
N PHE A 214 -7.79 13.11 -5.90
CA PHE A 214 -7.58 12.75 -7.31
C PHE A 214 -7.41 13.99 -8.20
N GLU A 215 -8.31 14.97 -8.09
CA GLU A 215 -8.26 16.18 -8.91
C GLU A 215 -7.04 17.07 -8.60
N SER A 216 -6.63 17.17 -7.33
CA SER A 216 -5.43 17.93 -6.94
C SER A 216 -4.15 17.31 -7.52
N VAL A 217 -4.01 15.98 -7.46
CA VAL A 217 -2.88 15.26 -8.06
C VAL A 217 -2.93 15.37 -9.58
N LYS A 218 -4.10 15.23 -10.20
CA LYS A 218 -4.29 15.35 -11.65
C LYS A 218 -3.94 16.74 -12.19
N THR A 219 -4.26 17.79 -11.44
CA THR A 219 -3.91 19.18 -11.77
C THR A 219 -2.40 19.38 -11.79
N SER A 220 -1.68 18.74 -10.87
CA SER A 220 -0.23 18.81 -10.77
C SER A 220 0.48 17.87 -11.75
N TRP A 221 -0.11 16.71 -12.01
CA TRP A 221 0.41 15.61 -12.83
C TRP A 221 -0.71 15.03 -13.68
N SER A 222 -0.69 15.30 -14.98
CA SER A 222 -1.80 14.96 -15.89
C SER A 222 -2.20 13.47 -15.88
N ASN A 223 -1.25 12.57 -15.62
CA ASN A 223 -1.48 11.12 -15.55
C ASN A 223 -1.79 10.60 -14.14
N ALA A 224 -1.84 11.48 -13.13
CA ALA A 224 -2.12 11.17 -11.72
C ALA A 224 -1.57 9.81 -11.22
N PRO A 225 -0.24 9.62 -11.15
CA PRO A 225 0.35 8.34 -10.79
C PRO A 225 -0.12 7.84 -9.42
N ALA A 226 -0.43 6.53 -9.31
CA ALA A 226 -1.00 5.95 -8.08
C ALA A 226 -0.17 6.20 -6.81
N HIS A 227 1.17 6.19 -6.90
CA HIS A 227 2.04 6.48 -5.75
C HIS A 227 1.93 7.93 -5.24
N LEU A 228 1.64 8.90 -6.12
CA LEU A 228 1.40 10.29 -5.71
C LEU A 228 0.04 10.46 -5.06
N ILE A 229 -0.97 9.73 -5.53
CA ILE A 229 -2.28 9.66 -4.88
C ILE A 229 -2.14 9.08 -3.47
N LYS A 230 -1.45 7.93 -3.31
CA LYS A 230 -1.18 7.34 -2.00
C LYS A 230 -0.50 8.37 -1.09
N ARG A 231 0.57 9.00 -1.56
CA ARG A 231 1.30 10.03 -0.80
C ARG A 231 0.41 11.20 -0.39
N ALA A 232 -0.47 11.69 -1.26
CA ALA A 232 -1.37 12.80 -0.93
C ALA A 232 -2.39 12.43 0.17
N ILE A 233 -2.79 11.17 0.26
CA ILE A 233 -3.68 10.66 1.33
C ILE A 233 -2.88 10.49 2.63
N THR A 234 -1.68 9.93 2.55
CA THR A 234 -0.88 9.51 3.70
C THR A 234 0.21 10.53 4.09
N ASP A 235 0.13 11.79 3.66
CA ASP A 235 1.23 12.77 3.84
C ASP A 235 1.53 13.07 5.31
N THR A 236 0.51 13.00 6.17
CA THR A 236 0.63 13.16 7.62
C THR A 236 0.77 11.84 8.36
N GLU A 237 0.80 10.73 7.63
CA GLU A 237 0.86 9.39 8.19
C GLU A 237 2.26 8.78 7.92
N MET A 238 2.69 7.86 8.80
CA MET A 238 3.93 7.10 8.64
C MET A 238 3.64 5.62 8.49
N CYS A 239 4.48 4.92 7.73
CA CYS A 239 4.36 3.47 7.56
C CYS A 239 4.56 2.73 8.90
N THR A 240 3.80 1.67 9.11
CA THR A 240 3.91 0.80 10.28
C THR A 240 5.26 0.08 10.37
N ASP A 241 5.97 -0.10 9.25
CA ASP A 241 7.34 -0.64 9.25
C ASP A 241 8.41 0.44 9.52
N SER A 242 8.03 1.65 9.91
CA SER A 242 9.00 2.67 10.32
C SER A 242 9.64 2.33 11.67
N ALA A 243 10.94 2.65 11.79
CA ALA A 243 11.74 2.60 13.02
C ALA A 243 10.95 3.04 14.28
N LYS A 244 10.33 4.21 14.18
CA LYS A 244 9.55 4.86 15.23
C LYS A 244 8.31 4.05 15.61
N PHE A 245 7.53 3.56 14.64
CA PHE A 245 6.30 2.83 14.90
C PHE A 245 6.58 1.47 15.58
N ARG A 246 7.57 0.70 15.10
CA ARG A 246 7.84 -0.60 15.76
C ARG A 246 8.57 -0.43 17.08
N PHE A 247 9.29 0.68 17.29
CA PHE A 247 9.84 1.00 18.60
C PHE A 247 8.75 1.18 19.66
N ILE A 248 7.63 1.84 19.36
CA ILE A 248 6.50 1.94 20.30
C ILE A 248 5.69 0.64 20.37
N GLY A 249 5.51 -0.03 19.23
CA GLY A 249 4.67 -1.20 19.06
C GLY A 249 3.20 -0.84 18.77
N ARG A 250 2.52 -1.69 17.98
CA ARG A 250 1.13 -1.50 17.56
C ARG A 250 0.17 -1.41 18.76
N GLU A 251 0.34 -2.29 19.75
CA GLU A 251 -0.53 -2.36 20.93
C GLU A 251 -0.54 -1.05 21.72
N VAL A 252 0.63 -0.43 21.92
CA VAL A 252 0.77 0.85 22.65
C VAL A 252 0.13 1.98 21.85
N TYR A 253 0.33 2.00 20.54
CA TYR A 253 -0.25 2.99 19.65
C TYR A 253 -1.79 2.92 19.65
N GLU A 254 -2.36 1.73 19.52
CA GLU A 254 -3.82 1.51 19.55
C GLU A 254 -4.40 1.81 20.94
N ALA A 255 -3.69 1.44 22.02
CA ALA A 255 -4.10 1.77 23.40
C ALA A 255 -4.12 3.29 23.67
N ALA A 256 -3.27 4.05 22.99
CA ALA A 256 -3.26 5.52 23.03
C ALA A 256 -4.38 6.17 22.18
N GLY A 257 -5.28 5.37 21.59
CA GLY A 257 -6.36 5.81 20.72
C GLY A 257 -5.96 5.97 19.26
N GLY A 258 -4.77 5.52 18.87
CA GLY A 258 -4.31 5.53 17.49
C GLY A 258 -5.05 4.52 16.63
N TYR A 259 -5.36 4.90 15.39
CA TYR A 259 -5.91 4.01 14.38
C TYR A 259 -4.84 3.70 13.33
N VAL A 260 -4.70 2.42 12.96
CA VAL A 260 -3.83 1.98 11.87
C VAL A 260 -4.68 1.79 10.62
N ARG A 261 -4.38 2.55 9.58
CA ARG A 261 -5.00 2.41 8.27
C ARG A 261 -4.32 1.27 7.52
N GLU A 262 -4.97 0.11 7.44
CA GLU A 262 -4.45 -1.04 6.72
C GLU A 262 -4.61 -0.86 5.20
N ASP A 263 -3.53 -1.10 4.44
CA ASP A 263 -3.58 -1.12 2.97
C ASP A 263 -3.99 -2.52 2.50
N LEU A 264 -5.28 -2.71 2.23
CA LEU A 264 -5.80 -3.99 1.73
C LEU A 264 -5.16 -4.42 0.39
N PHE A 265 -4.58 -3.49 -0.38
CA PHE A 265 -4.00 -3.75 -1.70
C PHE A 265 -2.48 -3.97 -1.67
N SER A 266 -1.83 -3.83 -0.50
CA SER A 266 -0.43 -4.21 -0.32
C SER A 266 -0.21 -5.72 -0.54
N GLN A 267 1.04 -6.13 -0.79
CA GLN A 267 1.36 -7.55 -0.90
C GLN A 267 1.34 -8.22 0.49
N ASP A 268 1.88 -7.53 1.50
CA ASP A 268 2.09 -8.03 2.85
C ASP A 268 0.90 -7.75 3.77
N GLU A 269 0.46 -8.77 4.51
CA GLU A 269 -0.58 -8.60 5.53
C GLU A 269 -0.06 -7.79 6.72
N GLY A 270 -0.80 -6.77 7.14
CA GLY A 270 -0.41 -5.85 8.22
C GLY A 270 0.34 -4.59 7.77
N ASP A 271 0.59 -4.43 6.46
CA ASP A 271 1.08 -3.17 5.91
C ASP A 271 0.01 -2.08 6.00
N GLY A 272 0.43 -0.88 6.36
CA GLY A 272 -0.46 0.22 6.65
C GLY A 272 0.25 1.46 7.13
N THR A 273 -0.55 2.45 7.50
CA THR A 273 -0.08 3.76 7.92
C THR A 273 -0.73 4.18 9.25
N ALA A 274 0.00 4.99 10.01
CA ALA A 274 -0.37 5.47 11.32
C ALA A 274 -0.12 6.98 11.42
N ASP A 275 -0.86 7.68 12.27
CA ASP A 275 -0.71 9.12 12.48
C ASP A 275 0.71 9.44 12.97
N SER A 276 1.44 10.23 12.17
CA SER A 276 2.84 10.55 12.48
C SER A 276 2.99 11.36 13.76
N VAL A 277 2.06 12.26 14.07
CA VAL A 277 2.13 13.15 15.23
C VAL A 277 1.97 12.33 16.52
N LEU A 278 1.00 11.41 16.52
CA LEU A 278 0.79 10.52 17.66
C LEU A 278 1.99 9.60 17.89
N VAL A 279 2.54 9.02 16.81
CA VAL A 279 3.73 8.16 16.93
C VAL A 279 4.92 8.94 17.48
N GLU A 280 5.19 10.15 16.98
CA GLU A 280 6.31 10.96 17.48
C GLU A 280 6.16 11.31 18.95
N ARG A 281 4.95 11.66 19.39
CA ARG A 281 4.66 11.90 20.81
C ARG A 281 4.94 10.66 21.66
N LEU A 282 4.44 9.49 21.25
CA LEU A 282 4.63 8.24 22.00
C LEU A 282 6.09 7.79 22.02
N VAL A 283 6.83 7.99 20.93
CA VAL A 283 8.28 7.75 20.89
C VAL A 283 8.99 8.64 21.90
N GLN A 284 8.67 9.93 21.92
CA GLN A 284 9.28 10.87 22.86
C GLN A 284 8.96 10.51 24.31
N GLU A 285 7.71 10.17 24.63
CA GLU A 285 7.29 9.72 25.96
C GLU A 285 8.02 8.44 26.39
N LYS A 286 8.15 7.46 25.49
CA LYS A 286 8.86 6.20 25.75
C LYS A 286 10.36 6.45 25.98
N LEU A 287 11.00 7.27 25.15
CA LEU A 287 12.41 7.63 25.32
C LEU A 287 12.65 8.41 26.62
N ALA A 288 11.76 9.34 26.97
CA ALA A 288 11.85 10.11 28.20
C ALA A 288 11.73 9.20 29.43
N ARG A 289 10.84 8.20 29.39
CA ARG A 289 10.70 7.20 30.46
C ARG A 289 11.97 6.35 30.62
N ILE A 290 12.53 5.86 29.51
CA ILE A 290 13.81 5.11 29.54
C ILE A 290 14.93 5.98 30.12
N ALA A 291 15.02 7.25 29.70
CA ALA A 291 16.03 8.17 30.22
C ALA A 291 15.87 8.41 31.73
N GLN A 292 14.64 8.53 32.21
CA GLN A 292 14.33 8.70 33.62
C GLN A 292 14.65 7.45 34.45
N ASP A 293 14.36 6.26 33.92
CA ASP A 293 14.69 4.99 34.58
C ASP A 293 16.21 4.86 34.73
N ILE A 294 16.99 5.19 33.68
CA ILE A 294 18.45 5.21 33.74
C ILE A 294 18.96 6.26 34.74
N GLN A 295 18.36 7.45 34.77
CA GLN A 295 18.70 8.48 35.75
C GLN A 295 18.57 7.99 37.18
N GLN A 296 17.45 7.32 37.50
CA GLN A 296 17.18 6.82 38.85
C GLN A 296 18.10 5.66 39.24
N GLN A 297 18.45 4.79 38.30
CA GLN A 297 19.32 3.65 38.54
C GLN A 297 20.79 4.04 38.68
N GLU A 298 21.28 4.93 37.81
CA GLU A 298 22.70 5.29 37.72
C GLU A 298 23.06 6.54 38.56
N GLY A 299 22.06 7.33 38.98
CA GLY A 299 22.24 8.51 39.84
C GLY A 299 22.57 9.81 39.11
N TRP A 300 22.14 9.97 37.85
CA TRP A 300 22.39 11.18 37.07
C TRP A 300 21.59 12.40 37.56
N THR A 301 22.13 13.60 37.32
CA THR A 301 21.50 14.86 37.80
C THR A 301 20.21 15.17 37.02
N TRP A 302 20.20 14.89 35.72
CA TRP A 302 19.05 15.09 34.85
C TRP A 302 19.01 14.02 33.75
N SER A 303 17.86 13.88 33.10
CA SER A 303 17.69 13.02 31.93
C SER A 303 16.89 13.68 30.82
N ARG A 304 17.11 13.26 29.57
CA ARG A 304 16.32 13.72 28.42
C ARG A 304 16.16 12.64 27.35
N GLY A 305 14.91 12.36 26.97
CA GLY A 305 14.60 11.58 25.76
C GLY A 305 14.43 12.49 24.56
N ARG A 306 15.10 12.21 23.44
CA ARG A 306 15.00 12.98 22.19
C ARG A 306 15.04 12.10 20.95
N ALA A 307 14.45 12.55 19.85
CA ALA A 307 14.33 11.75 18.63
C ALA A 307 15.67 11.45 17.93
N ALA A 308 16.65 12.35 18.01
CA ALA A 308 17.97 12.21 17.40
C ALA A 308 19.07 12.19 18.47
N ARG A 309 20.23 11.62 18.19
CA ARG A 309 21.40 11.72 19.09
C ARG A 309 21.92 13.16 19.20
N ILE A 310 22.73 13.44 20.21
CA ILE A 310 23.49 14.69 20.33
C ILE A 310 24.74 14.58 19.47
N TRP A 311 24.96 15.61 18.65
CA TRP A 311 26.17 15.75 17.85
C TRP A 311 27.18 16.69 18.51
N HIS A 312 28.47 16.44 18.32
CA HIS A 312 29.55 17.34 18.77
C HIS A 312 29.62 18.66 17.99
N HIS A 313 28.71 18.90 17.04
CA HIS A 313 28.68 20.06 16.15
C HIS A 313 27.24 20.52 15.90
N GLY A 314 27.09 21.73 15.32
CA GLY A 314 25.78 22.33 15.03
C GLY A 314 25.11 22.91 16.28
N ASP A 315 23.78 22.98 16.26
CA ASP A 315 22.99 23.56 17.36
C ASP A 315 23.17 22.78 18.66
N ASP A 316 23.34 21.46 18.58
CA ASP A 316 23.63 20.60 19.73
C ASP A 316 24.91 21.01 20.46
N ALA A 317 25.94 21.45 19.73
CA ALA A 317 27.19 21.91 20.33
C ALA A 317 27.05 23.25 21.06
N ASN A 318 25.95 23.99 20.83
CA ASN A 318 25.67 25.23 21.56
C ASN A 318 24.93 24.96 22.87
N GLU A 319 24.19 23.85 22.98
CA GLU A 319 23.41 23.50 24.17
C GLU A 319 24.14 22.48 25.08
N PHE A 320 24.86 21.53 24.49
CA PHE A 320 25.46 20.40 25.20
C PHE A 320 26.99 20.37 25.12
N VAL A 321 27.59 19.82 26.17
CA VAL A 321 28.98 19.36 26.19
C VAL A 321 28.96 17.84 26.37
N LEU A 322 29.45 17.15 25.34
CA LEU A 322 29.67 15.70 25.36
C LEU A 322 31.08 15.45 25.89
N PRO A 323 31.25 14.85 27.09
CA PRO A 323 32.57 14.41 27.55
C PRO A 323 33.06 13.23 26.72
N ASP A 324 34.37 12.98 26.76
CA ASP A 324 34.93 11.72 26.27
C ASP A 324 34.43 10.57 27.17
N GLU A 325 33.96 9.49 26.54
CA GLU A 325 33.48 8.31 27.25
C GLU A 325 34.67 7.64 27.97
N PRO A 326 34.59 7.41 29.30
CA PRO A 326 35.67 6.78 30.05
C PRO A 326 35.86 5.34 29.60
N GLU A 327 37.10 4.86 29.63
CA GLU A 327 37.38 3.45 29.31
C GLU A 327 36.63 2.52 30.28
N PRO A 328 35.97 1.46 29.79
CA PRO A 328 35.19 0.55 30.62
C PRO A 328 36.09 -0.09 31.69
N VAL A 329 35.62 -0.04 32.94
CA VAL A 329 36.35 -0.59 34.08
C VAL A 329 35.78 -1.96 34.41
N TYR A 330 36.55 -3.00 34.14
CA TYR A 330 36.16 -4.36 34.45
C TYR A 330 36.73 -4.79 35.81
N THR A 331 35.89 -5.40 36.64
CA THR A 331 36.37 -6.15 37.81
C THR A 331 37.13 -7.41 37.36
N PRO A 332 38.07 -7.94 38.17
CA PRO A 332 38.78 -9.17 37.86
C PRO A 332 37.84 -10.34 37.54
N GLU A 333 36.71 -10.42 38.25
CA GLU A 333 35.68 -11.44 38.03
C GLU A 333 34.97 -11.25 36.69
N GLN A 334 34.67 -10.01 36.29
CA GLN A 334 34.07 -9.70 34.98
C GLN A 334 35.04 -9.99 33.83
N GLN A 335 36.33 -9.67 33.99
CA GLN A 335 37.37 -10.01 33.01
C GLN A 335 37.48 -11.51 32.82
N GLN A 336 37.59 -12.27 33.91
CA GLN A 336 37.64 -13.73 33.84
C GLN A 336 36.39 -14.30 33.15
N ARG A 337 35.20 -13.78 33.50
CA ARG A 337 33.95 -14.23 32.88
C ARG A 337 33.88 -13.90 31.39
N LEU A 338 34.34 -12.71 30.97
CA LEU A 338 34.42 -12.33 29.56
C LEU A 338 35.38 -13.24 28.79
N ASP A 339 36.54 -13.54 29.35
CA ASP A 339 37.53 -14.43 28.73
C ASP A 339 36.95 -15.85 28.55
N GLU A 340 36.27 -16.39 29.56
CA GLU A 340 35.58 -17.68 29.49
C GLU A 340 34.45 -17.70 28.45
N LEU A 341 33.65 -16.63 28.38
CA LEU A 341 32.53 -16.52 27.43
C LEU A 341 33.03 -16.37 25.99
N ARG A 342 34.09 -15.60 25.76
CA ARG A 342 34.73 -15.44 24.44
C ARG A 342 35.40 -16.73 23.98
N GLU A 343 36.06 -17.47 24.87
CA GLU A 343 36.63 -18.77 24.53
C GLU A 343 35.53 -19.80 24.16
N GLN A 344 34.41 -19.79 24.88
CA GLN A 344 33.24 -20.62 24.52
C GLN A 344 32.68 -20.22 23.16
N TRP A 345 32.54 -18.92 22.90
CA TRP A 345 32.07 -18.40 21.63
C TRP A 345 32.96 -18.84 20.45
N ASP A 346 34.28 -18.71 20.59
CA ASP A 346 35.27 -19.10 19.58
C ASP A 346 35.23 -20.61 19.27
N GLY A 347 34.74 -21.43 20.20
CA GLY A 347 34.51 -22.86 20.01
C GLY A 347 33.33 -23.21 19.08
N TYR A 348 32.43 -22.26 18.81
CA TYR A 348 31.28 -22.46 17.92
C TYR A 348 31.61 -22.07 16.47
N ASN A 349 31.35 -22.99 15.53
CA ASN A 349 31.58 -22.78 14.10
C ASN A 349 30.38 -22.15 13.36
N ALA A 350 29.24 -21.99 14.03
CA ALA A 350 28.01 -21.45 13.45
C ALA A 350 27.16 -20.78 14.54
N ARG A 351 26.38 -19.77 14.13
CA ARG A 351 25.43 -19.07 14.99
C ARG A 351 24.26 -20.00 15.34
N CYS A 352 23.99 -20.15 16.63
CA CYS A 352 22.88 -20.91 17.20
C CYS A 352 22.33 -20.20 18.46
N ASP A 353 21.28 -20.76 19.06
CA ASP A 353 20.64 -20.19 20.26
C ASP A 353 21.64 -20.06 21.42
N GLU A 354 22.57 -21.02 21.57
CA GLU A 354 23.63 -20.98 22.58
C GLU A 354 24.65 -19.88 22.31
N THR A 355 25.03 -19.64 21.05
CA THR A 355 25.86 -18.47 20.75
C THR A 355 25.08 -17.21 21.08
N ASP A 356 23.85 -17.01 20.57
CA ASP A 356 23.08 -15.79 20.86
C ASP A 356 22.96 -15.46 22.38
N ALA A 357 22.86 -16.49 23.23
CA ALA A 357 22.89 -16.33 24.68
C ALA A 357 24.27 -15.87 25.23
N LEU A 358 25.37 -16.40 24.69
CA LEU A 358 26.73 -15.98 25.03
C LEU A 358 27.00 -14.51 24.60
N GLU A 359 26.56 -14.09 23.40
CA GLU A 359 26.68 -12.69 22.92
C GLU A 359 25.95 -11.75 23.88
N ALA A 360 24.72 -12.10 24.26
CA ALA A 360 23.94 -11.30 25.20
C ALA A 360 24.58 -11.20 26.60
N GLU A 361 25.26 -12.24 27.07
CA GLU A 361 25.96 -12.21 28.36
C GLU A 361 27.24 -11.35 28.28
N ILE A 362 27.99 -11.44 27.18
CA ILE A 362 29.16 -10.59 26.91
C ILE A 362 28.73 -9.11 26.88
N ASP A 363 27.72 -8.78 26.08
CA ASP A 363 27.19 -7.42 25.95
C ASP A 363 26.73 -6.86 27.30
N ALA A 364 26.10 -7.68 28.14
CA ALA A 364 25.66 -7.27 29.47
C ALA A 364 26.82 -6.93 30.41
N ILE A 365 27.92 -7.70 30.36
CA ILE A 365 29.12 -7.44 31.17
C ILE A 365 29.83 -6.18 30.66
N GLU A 366 29.97 -6.03 29.35
CA GLU A 366 30.59 -4.84 28.74
C GLU A 366 29.79 -3.56 29.08
N GLN A 367 28.47 -3.59 28.92
CA GLN A 367 27.61 -2.46 29.32
C GLN A 367 27.70 -2.15 30.82
N ALA A 368 27.77 -3.17 31.69
CA ALA A 368 27.94 -2.95 33.12
C ALA A 368 29.29 -2.29 33.44
N ALA A 369 30.36 -2.69 32.73
CA ALA A 369 31.68 -2.09 32.86
C ALA A 369 31.69 -0.63 32.39
N GLU A 370 31.06 -0.32 31.25
CA GLU A 370 30.88 1.06 30.77
C GLU A 370 30.12 1.93 31.77
N VAL A 371 29.03 1.43 32.36
CA VAL A 371 28.26 2.15 33.37
C VAL A 371 29.11 2.40 34.63
N SER A 372 29.88 1.41 35.06
CA SER A 372 30.75 1.51 36.25
C SER A 372 31.95 2.44 36.05
N ALA A 373 32.39 2.66 34.80
CA ALA A 373 33.44 3.62 34.48
C ALA A 373 33.05 5.07 34.82
N TRP A 374 31.74 5.35 34.83
CA TRP A 374 31.20 6.63 35.32
C TRP A 374 31.17 6.66 36.85
N THR A 375 32.29 7.11 37.43
CA THR A 375 32.43 7.28 38.88
C THR A 375 31.47 8.32 39.44
N ASP A 376 31.12 8.19 40.73
CA ASP A 376 30.16 9.09 41.40
C ASP A 376 30.61 10.56 41.41
N ASP A 377 31.92 10.83 41.31
CA ASP A 377 32.46 12.19 41.22
C ASP A 377 32.18 12.87 39.86
N MET A 378 31.88 12.10 38.81
CA MET A 378 31.61 12.61 37.45
C MET A 378 30.13 12.95 37.20
N LYS A 379 29.23 12.40 38.03
CA LYS A 379 27.77 12.49 37.89
C LYS A 379 27.15 13.85 38.27
N PRO A 380 27.69 14.61 39.26
CA PRO A 380 27.17 15.94 39.59
C PRO A 380 27.21 16.90 38.39
N GLY A 381 26.07 17.49 38.04
CA GLY A 381 25.91 18.40 36.90
C GLY A 381 25.89 17.72 35.52
N ALA A 382 26.13 16.41 35.47
CA ALA A 382 26.00 15.60 34.27
C ALA A 382 24.66 14.86 34.22
N GLY A 383 24.20 14.58 33.00
CA GLY A 383 22.95 13.91 32.72
C GLY A 383 23.08 12.80 31.70
N VAL A 384 21.96 12.12 31.49
CA VAL A 384 21.81 11.05 30.50
C VAL A 384 20.86 11.47 29.40
N VAL A 385 21.24 11.21 28.16
CA VAL A 385 20.42 11.49 26.99
C VAL A 385 20.15 10.21 26.24
N VAL A 386 18.88 9.93 26.00
CA VAL A 386 18.43 8.73 25.30
C VAL A 386 17.82 9.13 23.97
N SER A 387 18.26 8.48 22.91
CA SER A 387 17.79 8.72 21.55
C SER A 387 17.49 7.44 20.80
N LEU A 388 16.79 7.55 19.68
CA LEU A 388 16.47 6.42 18.81
C LEU A 388 17.31 6.53 17.54
N TYR A 389 18.07 5.48 17.22
CA TYR A 389 18.80 5.38 15.95
C TYR A 389 18.50 4.04 15.29
N GLY A 390 17.86 4.10 14.11
CA GLY A 390 17.29 2.90 13.49
C GLY A 390 16.28 2.25 14.43
N TRP A 391 16.55 1.03 14.89
CA TRP A 391 15.69 0.24 15.77
C TRP A 391 16.17 0.20 17.23
N GLN A 392 17.32 0.80 17.52
CA GLN A 392 17.99 0.67 18.80
C GLN A 392 17.98 1.98 19.58
N VAL A 393 17.86 1.83 20.89
CA VAL A 393 18.00 2.93 21.84
C VAL A 393 19.47 3.22 22.03
N TYR A 394 19.87 4.47 21.80
CA TYR A 394 21.22 4.96 22.00
C TYR A 394 21.28 5.82 23.24
N VAL A 395 22.16 5.48 24.18
CA VAL A 395 22.30 6.15 25.48
C VAL A 395 23.62 6.91 25.51
N GLN A 396 23.55 8.22 25.71
CA GLN A 396 24.71 9.10 25.89
C GLN A 396 24.77 9.52 27.35
N ARG A 397 25.82 9.10 28.05
CA ARG A 397 26.06 9.40 29.47
C ARG A 397 27.00 10.59 29.63
N GLY A 398 27.02 11.19 30.82
CA GLY A 398 27.94 12.28 31.13
C GLY A 398 27.63 13.63 30.47
N VAL A 399 26.50 13.77 29.76
CA VAL A 399 26.18 14.98 29.00
C VAL A 399 25.99 16.16 29.95
N ARG A 400 26.65 17.29 29.70
CA ARG A 400 26.49 18.52 30.48
C ARG A 400 25.77 19.60 29.68
N LEU A 401 24.96 20.41 30.34
CA LEU A 401 24.35 21.60 29.74
C LEU A 401 25.33 22.77 29.82
N LYS A 402 25.57 23.46 28.70
CA LYS A 402 26.48 24.62 28.69
C LYS A 402 26.03 25.76 29.60
N THR A 403 24.73 25.88 29.87
CA THR A 403 24.15 26.87 30.79
C THR A 403 24.57 26.66 32.24
N ASP A 404 24.95 25.43 32.61
CA ASP A 404 25.29 25.05 33.97
C ASP A 404 26.82 25.06 34.20
N MET A 405 27.60 25.37 33.14
CA MET A 405 29.03 25.62 33.27
C MET A 405 29.25 27.06 33.76
N PRO A 406 30.14 27.28 34.75
CA PRO A 406 30.53 28.64 35.13
C PRO A 406 31.09 29.33 33.88
N GLU A 407 30.64 30.55 33.59
CA GLU A 407 31.22 31.37 32.53
C GLU A 407 32.74 31.41 32.73
N GLU A 408 33.50 30.84 31.79
CA GLU A 408 34.95 31.04 31.77
C GLU A 408 35.18 32.54 31.59
N THR A 409 35.57 33.22 32.67
CA THR A 409 36.07 34.59 32.62
C THR A 409 37.25 34.64 31.64
N ASP A 410 37.11 35.54 30.68
CA ASP A 410 37.94 35.79 29.48
C ASP A 410 39.38 36.27 29.80
N GLU A 411 40.07 35.68 30.78
CA GLU A 411 41.43 36.08 31.20
C GLU A 411 42.56 35.23 30.60
N ASN A 412 42.27 34.09 29.95
CA ASN A 412 43.33 33.23 29.39
C ASN A 412 43.52 33.36 27.86
N ARG A 413 42.92 34.38 27.23
CA ARG A 413 43.04 34.63 25.78
C ARG A 413 44.28 35.43 25.35
N SER A 414 45.16 35.83 26.27
CA SER A 414 46.34 36.63 25.94
C SER A 414 47.66 35.93 26.29
N VAL A 415 48.07 34.98 25.46
CA VAL A 415 49.50 34.78 25.17
C VAL A 415 49.68 34.85 23.65
N THR A 416 49.77 36.08 23.18
CA THR A 416 50.18 36.45 21.82
C THR A 416 51.61 35.98 21.58
N MET A 417 51.82 35.01 20.70
CA MET A 417 53.13 34.79 20.07
C MET A 417 53.30 35.83 18.94
N PRO A 418 54.39 36.62 18.92
CA PRO A 418 54.56 37.68 17.94
C PRO A 418 54.88 37.09 16.56
N PHE A 419 54.02 37.40 15.60
CA PHE A 419 54.22 37.13 14.18
C PHE A 419 55.26 38.12 13.65
N THR A 420 56.51 37.69 13.42
CA THR A 420 57.50 38.52 12.72
C THR A 420 57.19 38.53 11.23
N SER A 421 56.74 39.70 10.77
CA SER A 421 56.59 40.10 9.39
C SER A 421 57.93 40.11 8.64
N ARG A 422 57.99 39.49 7.46
CA ARG A 422 58.82 39.98 6.36
C ARG A 422 57.96 40.08 5.11
N GLN A 423 57.78 41.32 4.67
CA GLN A 423 57.12 41.69 3.44
C GLN A 423 58.11 41.59 2.26
N ALA A 424 57.51 41.43 1.08
CA ALA A 424 58.02 41.32 -0.27
C ALA A 424 59.36 42.01 -0.62
N ASP A 425 60.10 41.39 -1.53
CA ASP A 425 60.74 42.15 -2.59
C ASP A 425 60.60 41.44 -3.94
N ALA A 426 60.41 42.25 -4.97
CA ALA A 426 60.15 41.88 -6.34
C ALA A 426 61.45 41.73 -7.14
N ALA A 427 61.30 41.04 -8.28
CA ALA A 427 62.02 41.27 -9.54
C ALA A 427 63.45 40.72 -9.74
N GLU A 428 63.54 40.06 -10.90
CA GLU A 428 64.65 39.99 -11.88
C GLU A 428 65.82 39.03 -11.68
N GLY A 429 66.02 38.20 -12.72
CA GLY A 429 67.11 37.26 -12.94
C GLY A 429 66.73 36.20 -13.96
#